data_AF-A0A644Y2B4-F1
#
_entry.id   AF-A0A644Y2B4-F1
#
_cell.length_a   1.000
_cell.length_b   1.000
_cell.length_c   1.000
_cell.angle_alpha   90.00
_cell.angle_beta   90.00
_cell.angle_gamma   90.00
#
_symmetry.space_group_name_H-M   'P 1'
#
loop_
_entity.id
_entity.type
_entity.pdbx_description
1 polymer ?
#
loop_
_entity_poly.entity_id
_entity_poly.type
_entity_poly.pdbx_seq_one_letter_code
_entity_poly.pdbx_strand_id
1 'polypeptide(L)'
;MDDTSQIQPPPSFVEINASRNGKLLVSRDELVARYELCEDLANHLTEQAQMLYHSGNSSEEGVLQGIHAGLAAEGSVVQPREARWIVLRLAELLNWRSPEIADESGRED
;
A
#
# COMPACT_ATOMS: atom_id res chain seq x y z
N MET A 1 25.74 5.00 -16.73
CA MET A 1 24.74 5.65 -15.87
C MET A 1 24.40 4.59 -14.86
N ASP A 2 25.10 4.66 -13.74
CA ASP A 2 25.11 3.71 -12.64
C ASP A 2 23.99 4.09 -11.64
N ASP A 3 23.65 3.19 -10.72
CA ASP A 3 22.61 3.31 -9.70
C ASP A 3 21.19 2.87 -10.12
N THR A 4 21.05 1.63 -10.61
CA THR A 4 19.75 0.93 -10.47
C THR A 4 19.60 0.56 -9.01
N SER A 5 18.88 1.41 -8.27
CA SER A 5 18.36 1.20 -6.92
C SER A 5 18.50 -0.25 -6.44
N GLN A 6 19.46 -0.51 -5.53
CA GLN A 6 19.61 -1.78 -4.80
C GLN A 6 18.40 -2.07 -3.88
N ILE A 7 17.28 -1.39 -4.09
CA ILE A 7 16.06 -1.50 -3.31
C ILE A 7 15.48 -2.88 -3.60
N GLN A 8 15.62 -3.76 -2.61
CA GLN A 8 15.04 -5.07 -2.64
C GLN A 8 13.67 -5.01 -1.95
N PRO A 9 12.57 -5.15 -2.70
CA PRO A 9 11.24 -5.11 -2.11
C PRO A 9 11.10 -6.21 -1.06
N PRO A 10 10.42 -5.93 0.07
CA PRO A 10 10.22 -6.90 1.13
C PRO A 10 9.35 -8.07 0.63
N PRO A 11 9.47 -9.26 1.25
CA PRO A 11 8.69 -10.43 0.86
C PRO A 11 7.19 -10.14 0.87
N SER A 12 6.69 -9.36 1.82
CA SER A 12 5.27 -8.96 1.88
C SER A 12 4.79 -8.20 0.65
N PHE A 13 5.66 -7.44 -0.03
CA PHE A 13 5.31 -6.75 -1.29
C PHE A 13 5.48 -7.67 -2.51
N VAL A 14 6.47 -8.56 -2.47
CA VAL A 14 6.66 -9.60 -3.48
C VAL A 14 5.43 -10.51 -3.53
N GLU A 15 4.88 -10.90 -2.38
CA GLU A 15 3.73 -11.79 -2.26
C GLU A 15 2.48 -11.23 -2.93
N ILE A 16 2.20 -9.93 -2.80
CA ILE A 16 1.06 -9.31 -3.48
C ILE A 16 1.26 -9.20 -5.00
N ASN A 17 2.50 -9.23 -5.50
CA ASN A 17 2.82 -9.19 -6.92
C ASN A 17 3.27 -10.55 -7.48
N ALA A 18 3.13 -11.60 -6.68
CA ALA A 18 3.39 -12.98 -7.08
C ALA A 18 2.06 -13.73 -7.23
N SER A 19 2.05 -14.67 -8.16
CA SER A 19 0.96 -15.63 -8.28
C SER A 19 0.93 -16.57 -7.05
N ARG A 20 -0.18 -17.30 -6.87
CA ARG A 20 -0.34 -18.33 -5.83
C ARG A 20 0.76 -19.41 -5.84
N ASN A 21 1.45 -19.60 -6.98
CA ASN A 21 2.60 -20.49 -7.11
C ASN A 21 3.97 -19.83 -6.80
N GLY A 22 3.99 -18.60 -6.28
CA GLY A 22 5.21 -17.85 -5.93
C GLY A 22 5.97 -17.27 -7.14
N LYS A 23 5.37 -17.31 -8.34
CA LYS A 23 5.96 -16.73 -9.55
C LYS A 23 5.57 -15.26 -9.66
N LEU A 24 6.56 -14.37 -9.79
CA LEU A 24 6.32 -12.95 -10.04
C LEU A 24 5.44 -12.75 -11.28
N LEU A 25 4.38 -11.96 -11.12
CA LEU A 25 3.46 -11.59 -12.19
C LEU A 25 4.04 -10.48 -13.07
N VAL A 26 4.94 -9.68 -12.52
CA VAL A 26 5.60 -8.53 -13.15
C VAL A 26 7.12 -8.75 -13.21
N SER A 27 7.80 -7.98 -14.08
CA SER A 27 9.26 -7.98 -14.11
C SER A 27 9.85 -7.44 -12.80
N ARG A 28 11.08 -7.85 -12.47
CA ARG A 28 11.77 -7.38 -11.25
C ARG A 28 11.91 -5.86 -11.21
N ASP A 29 12.19 -5.24 -12.36
CA ASP A 29 12.30 -3.80 -12.51
C ASP A 29 10.97 -3.10 -12.20
N GLU A 30 9.87 -3.58 -12.81
CA GLU A 30 8.53 -3.07 -12.53
C GLU A 30 8.12 -3.27 -11.06
N LEU A 31 8.47 -4.40 -10.45
CA LEU A 31 8.23 -4.64 -9.03
C LEU A 31 8.92 -3.61 -8.14
N VAL A 32 10.18 -3.27 -8.44
CA VAL A 32 10.95 -2.27 -7.69
C VAL A 32 10.33 -0.89 -7.87
N ALA A 33 10.01 -0.50 -9.12
CA ALA A 33 9.35 0.77 -9.40
C ALA A 33 7.99 0.91 -8.69
N ARG A 34 7.19 -0.17 -8.68
CA ARG A 34 5.92 -0.23 -7.94
C ARG A 34 6.13 -0.13 -6.43
N TYR A 35 7.13 -0.82 -5.90
CA TYR A 35 7.47 -0.76 -4.50
C TYR A 35 7.87 0.65 -4.06
N GLU A 36 8.76 1.30 -4.81
CA GLU A 36 9.19 2.69 -4.55
C GLU A 36 7.99 3.64 -4.57
N LEU A 37 7.11 3.53 -5.57
CA LEU A 37 5.88 4.31 -5.64
C LEU A 37 5.00 4.09 -4.40
N CYS A 38 4.80 2.83 -3.98
CA CYS A 38 3.98 2.50 -2.83
C CYS A 38 4.61 2.99 -1.51
N GLU A 39 5.93 2.91 -1.37
CA GLU A 39 6.66 3.37 -0.19
C GLU A 39 6.61 4.91 -0.07
N ASP A 40 6.82 5.63 -1.17
CA ASP A 40 6.69 7.09 -1.22
C ASP A 40 5.27 7.54 -0.87
N LEU A 41 4.26 6.91 -1.47
CA LEU A 41 2.85 7.18 -1.14
C LEU A 41 2.55 6.90 0.33
N ALA A 42 3.01 5.78 0.89
CA ALA A 42 2.80 5.47 2.30
C ALA A 42 3.39 6.56 3.20
N ASN A 43 4.64 6.99 2.94
CA ASN A 43 5.27 8.08 3.69
C ASN A 43 4.50 9.39 3.55
N HIS A 44 4.12 9.79 2.33
CA HIS A 44 3.37 11.02 2.09
C HIS A 44 1.98 10.99 2.77
N LEU A 45 1.33 9.83 2.82
CA LEU A 45 0.05 9.64 3.49
C LEU A 45 0.16 9.68 5.03
N THR A 46 1.35 9.46 5.62
CA THR A 46 1.53 9.59 7.09
C THR A 46 1.18 10.98 7.58
N GLU A 47 1.60 12.03 6.85
CA GLU A 47 1.33 13.42 7.20
C GLU A 47 -0.17 13.71 7.06
N GLN A 48 -0.78 13.26 5.96
CA GLN A 48 -2.22 13.41 5.73
C GLN A 48 -3.06 12.70 6.79
N ALA A 49 -2.70 11.46 7.14
CA ALA A 49 -3.38 10.68 8.15
C ALA A 49 -3.31 11.36 9.53
N GLN A 50 -2.15 11.88 9.92
CA GLN A 50 -1.99 12.62 11.18
C GLN A 50 -2.83 13.90 11.20
N MET A 51 -2.89 14.64 10.09
CA MET A 51 -3.76 15.82 9.98
C MET A 51 -5.24 15.46 10.16
N LEU A 52 -5.70 14.39 9.51
CA LEU A 52 -7.07 13.90 9.63
C LEU A 52 -7.39 13.44 11.05
N TYR A 53 -6.47 12.70 11.69
CA TYR A 53 -6.63 12.24 13.06
C TYR A 53 -6.69 13.41 14.06
N HIS A 54 -5.78 14.38 13.94
CA HIS A 54 -5.76 15.57 14.81
C HIS A 54 -6.94 16.52 14.58
N SER A 55 -7.62 16.45 13.43
CA SER A 55 -8.84 17.23 13.18
C SER A 55 -10.03 16.79 14.06
N GLY A 56 -9.91 15.67 14.78
CA GLY A 56 -10.91 15.17 15.72
C GLY A 56 -12.14 14.51 15.08
N ASN A 57 -12.18 14.44 13.74
CA ASN A 57 -13.32 13.88 13.00
C ASN A 57 -13.25 12.37 12.77
N SER A 58 -12.15 11.69 13.10
CA SER A 58 -11.96 10.28 12.75
C SER A 58 -11.05 9.55 13.75
N SER A 59 -11.38 8.29 14.03
CA SER A 59 -10.49 7.34 14.74
C SER A 59 -9.36 6.87 13.82
N GLU A 60 -8.29 6.31 14.38
CA GLU A 60 -7.16 5.73 13.63
C GLU A 60 -7.65 4.80 12.51
N GLU A 61 -8.56 3.88 12.83
CA GLU A 61 -9.16 2.95 11.87
C GLU A 61 -10.01 3.67 10.80
N GLY A 62 -10.70 4.75 11.16
CA GLY A 62 -11.52 5.52 10.22
C GLY A 62 -10.66 6.29 9.22
N VAL A 63 -9.54 6.86 9.67
CA VAL A 63 -8.56 7.52 8.80
C VAL A 63 -7.96 6.52 7.81
N LEU A 64 -7.52 5.36 8.31
CA LEU A 64 -6.94 4.30 7.48
C LEU A 64 -7.93 3.75 6.45
N GLN A 65 -9.18 3.52 6.85
CA GLN A 65 -10.25 3.09 5.94
C GLN A 65 -10.57 4.14 4.88
N GLY A 66 -10.60 5.42 5.25
CA GLY A 66 -10.82 6.51 4.29
C GLY A 66 -9.69 6.61 3.25
N ILE A 67 -8.44 6.49 3.69
CA ILE A 67 -7.28 6.46 2.80
C ILE A 67 -7.34 5.24 1.87
N HIS A 68 -7.63 4.05 2.42
CA HIS A 68 -7.80 2.84 1.62
C HIS A 68 -8.89 3.01 0.56
N ALA A 69 -10.06 3.56 0.93
CA ALA A 69 -11.16 3.79 0.00
C ALA A 69 -10.77 4.75 -1.13
N GLY A 70 -9.98 5.79 -0.85
CA GLY A 70 -9.45 6.70 -1.87
C GLY A 70 -8.45 6.02 -2.80
N LEU A 71 -7.56 5.17 -2.26
CA LEU A 71 -6.57 4.43 -3.05
C LEU A 71 -7.19 3.29 -3.87
N ALA A 72 -8.29 2.69 -3.39
CA ALA A 72 -9.04 1.65 -4.09
C ALA A 72 -10.09 2.19 -5.07
N ALA A 73 -10.24 3.52 -5.16
CA ALA A 73 -11.18 4.16 -6.06
C ALA A 73 -10.77 4.01 -7.53
N GLU A 74 -11.77 4.03 -8.42
CA GLU A 74 -11.56 4.01 -9.87
C GLU A 74 -10.72 5.23 -10.31
N GLY A 75 -9.63 4.98 -11.04
CA GLY A 75 -8.69 6.03 -11.47
C GLY A 75 -7.47 6.23 -10.57
N SER A 76 -7.34 5.45 -9.50
CA SER A 76 -6.11 5.40 -8.70
C SER A 76 -4.90 4.90 -9.51
N VAL A 77 -3.72 5.40 -9.16
CA VAL A 77 -2.44 4.98 -9.76
C VAL A 77 -1.99 3.59 -9.28
N VAL A 78 -2.54 3.14 -8.16
CA VAL A 78 -2.24 1.86 -7.52
C VAL A 78 -3.38 0.87 -7.68
N GLN A 79 -3.06 -0.41 -7.66
CA GLN A 79 -4.03 -1.49 -7.71
C GLN A 79 -4.64 -1.73 -6.32
N PRO A 80 -5.85 -2.33 -6.20
CA PRO A 80 -6.49 -2.57 -4.91
C PRO A 80 -5.62 -3.33 -3.90
N ARG A 81 -4.84 -4.31 -4.37
CA ARG A 81 -3.87 -5.03 -3.53
C ARG A 81 -2.71 -4.17 -3.03
N GLU A 82 -2.26 -3.22 -3.85
CA GLU A 82 -1.21 -2.27 -3.50
C GLU A 82 -1.76 -1.24 -2.50
N ALA A 83 -2.99 -0.75 -2.72
CA ALA A 83 -3.69 0.14 -1.79
C ALA A 83 -3.78 -0.47 -0.38
N ARG A 84 -4.16 -1.75 -0.28
CA ARG A 84 -4.16 -2.47 1.00
C ARG A 84 -2.76 -2.51 1.64
N TRP A 85 -1.73 -2.84 0.86
CA TRP A 85 -0.36 -2.87 1.37
C TRP A 85 0.12 -1.50 1.86
N ILE A 86 -0.17 -0.43 1.11
CA ILE A 86 0.15 0.95 1.48
C ILE A 86 -0.49 1.31 2.81
N VAL A 87 -1.76 0.97 3.02
CA VAL A 87 -2.47 1.30 4.28
C VAL A 87 -1.94 0.48 5.45
N LEU A 88 -1.58 -0.80 5.25
CA LEU A 88 -0.91 -1.59 6.28
C LEU A 88 0.45 -0.97 6.65
N ARG A 89 1.23 -0.57 5.65
CA ARG A 89 2.52 0.08 5.85
C ARG A 89 2.39 1.42 6.57
N LEU A 90 1.38 2.20 6.19
CA LEU A 90 1.01 3.46 6.83
C LEU A 90 0.67 3.26 8.31
N ALA A 91 -0.13 2.24 8.64
CA ALA A 91 -0.45 1.91 10.02
C ALA A 91 0.81 1.56 10.82
N GLU A 92 1.75 0.78 10.25
CA GLU A 92 3.04 0.51 10.89
C GLU A 92 3.86 1.78 11.14
N LEU A 93 3.98 2.66 10.13
CA LEU A 93 4.75 3.91 10.24
C LEU A 93 4.21 4.84 11.32
N LEU A 94 2.88 4.91 11.43
CA LEU A 94 2.20 5.72 12.44
C LEU A 94 2.10 5.02 13.80
N ASN A 95 2.55 3.77 13.89
CA ASN A 95 2.39 2.90 15.07
C ASN A 95 0.90 2.76 15.48
N TRP A 96 0.02 2.71 14.50
CA TRP A 96 -1.43 2.52 14.66
C TRP A 96 -1.80 1.04 14.57
N ARG A 97 -3.00 0.70 15.05
CA ARG A 97 -3.53 -0.66 14.88
C ARG A 97 -3.75 -0.96 13.40
N SER A 98 -3.27 -2.13 12.95
CA SER A 98 -3.52 -2.64 11.60
C SER A 98 -5.03 -2.72 11.33
N PRO A 99 -5.54 -2.06 10.29
CA PRO A 99 -6.97 -2.07 9.98
C PRO A 99 -7.36 -3.41 9.35
N GLU A 100 -8.57 -3.88 9.65
CA GLU A 100 -9.16 -5.04 8.98
C GLU A 100 -9.64 -4.64 7.57
N ILE A 101 -8.73 -4.67 6.60
CA ILE A 101 -9.04 -4.40 5.19
C ILE A 101 -9.38 -5.74 4.52
N ALA A 102 -10.60 -5.84 4.00
CA ALA A 102 -11.05 -6.99 3.23
C ALA A 102 -10.06 -7.28 2.09
N ASP A 103 -9.67 -8.54 1.98
CA ASP A 103 -8.81 -9.00 0.89
C ASP A 103 -9.66 -9.11 -0.38
N GLU A 104 -9.72 -8.04 -1.18
CA GLU A 104 -10.41 -8.01 -2.47
C GLU A 104 -9.68 -8.85 -3.55
N SER A 105 -8.86 -9.83 -3.14
CA SER A 105 -8.14 -10.76 -4.03
C SER A 105 -9.09 -11.80 -4.67
N GLY A 106 -10.37 -11.80 -4.30
CA GLY A 106 -11.32 -12.87 -4.63
C GLY A 106 -12.54 -12.46 -5.47
N ARG A 107 -12.53 -11.33 -6.19
CA ARG A 107 -13.63 -10.99 -7.12
C ARG A 107 -13.23 -11.24 -8.57
N GLU A 108 -12.95 -12.51 -8.87
CA GLU A 108 -13.18 -13.05 -10.21
C GLU A 108 -14.68 -13.40 -10.28
N ASP A 109 -15.35 -12.95 -11.34
CA ASP A 109 -16.81 -12.99 -11.62
C ASP A 109 -17.55 -14.27 -11.18
#